data_AF-S4RSC3-F1
#
_entry.id   AF-S4RSC3-F1
#
_cell.length_a   1.000
_cell.length_b   1.000
_cell.length_c   1.000
_cell.angle_alpha   90.00
_cell.angle_beta   90.00
_cell.angle_gamma   90.00
#
_symmetry.space_group_name_H-M   'P 1'
#
loop_
_entity.id
_entity.type
_entity.pdbx_description
1 polymer ?
#
loop_
_entity_poly.entity_id
_entity_poly.type
_entity_poly.pdbx_seq_one_letter_code
_entity_poly.pdbx_strand_id
1 'polypeptide(L)'
;LLQICQDHNLTWAWELETLGYPKLNPSYKLVILKHLCESQFDDNVKFKNVVNEEDEDAMRLQPIGRDRDGLAYWLQLDDDFNVRLYTEEQDDEASWRLV
;
A
#
# COMPACT_ATOMS: atom_id res chain seq x y z
N LEU A 1 -2.26 15.02 -10.57
CA LEU A 1 -0.96 14.39 -10.88
C LEU A 1 0.17 15.40 -10.92
N LEU A 2 0.16 16.34 -11.86
CA LEU A 2 1.23 17.33 -11.96
C LEU A 2 1.36 18.21 -10.71
N GLN A 3 0.24 18.77 -10.22
CA GLN A 3 0.22 19.54 -8.97
C GLN A 3 0.80 18.74 -7.78
N ILE A 4 0.37 17.49 -7.60
CA ILE A 4 0.93 16.57 -6.60
C ILE A 4 2.45 16.45 -6.75
N CYS A 5 2.95 16.25 -7.97
CA CYS A 5 4.38 16.15 -8.19
C CYS A 5 5.08 17.48 -7.87
N GLN A 6 4.48 18.62 -8.17
CA GLN A 6 5.04 19.94 -7.84
C GLN A 6 5.13 20.15 -6.33
N ASP A 7 4.12 19.71 -5.58
CA ASP A 7 4.05 19.84 -4.12
C ASP A 7 5.06 18.91 -3.41
N HIS A 8 5.31 17.71 -3.97
CA HIS A 8 6.19 16.71 -3.35
C HIS A 8 7.64 16.75 -3.84
N ASN A 9 7.86 16.89 -5.15
CA ASN A 9 9.19 16.81 -5.74
C ASN A 9 9.24 17.44 -7.16
N LEU A 10 9.91 18.58 -7.27
CA LEU A 10 10.04 19.32 -8.54
C LEU A 10 10.70 18.51 -9.67
N THR A 11 11.56 17.53 -9.37
CA THR A 11 12.15 16.64 -10.39
C THR A 11 11.07 15.73 -10.98
N TRP A 12 10.19 15.17 -10.16
CA TRP A 12 9.09 14.34 -10.65
C TRP A 12 8.11 15.15 -11.50
N ALA A 13 7.82 16.39 -11.09
CA ALA A 13 6.96 17.29 -11.85
C ALA A 13 7.52 17.54 -13.24
N TRP A 14 8.80 17.91 -13.31
CA TRP A 14 9.48 18.16 -14.57
C TRP A 14 9.54 16.92 -15.47
N GLU A 15 9.89 15.75 -14.92
CA GLU A 15 9.90 14.51 -15.70
C GLU A 15 8.50 14.12 -16.18
N LEU A 16 7.48 14.32 -15.36
CA LEU A 16 6.10 14.06 -15.74
C LEU A 16 5.64 14.98 -16.87
N GLU A 17 5.99 16.27 -16.83
CA GLU A 17 5.69 17.23 -17.91
C GLU A 17 6.43 16.92 -19.20
N THR A 18 7.70 16.52 -19.11
CA THR A 18 8.57 16.35 -20.27
C THR A 18 8.48 14.98 -20.92
N LEU A 19 8.43 13.92 -20.12
CA LEU A 19 8.44 12.52 -20.60
C LEU A 19 7.03 11.90 -20.63
N GLY A 20 6.10 12.46 -19.87
CA GLY A 20 4.78 11.90 -19.62
C GLY A 20 4.82 10.73 -18.63
N TYR A 21 3.66 10.45 -18.03
CA TYR A 21 3.52 9.40 -17.00
C TYR A 21 4.05 8.01 -17.44
N PRO A 22 3.81 7.51 -18.67
CA PRO A 22 4.26 6.18 -19.07
C PRO A 22 5.77 5.96 -18.95
N LYS A 23 6.57 7.02 -19.14
CA LYS A 23 8.03 6.95 -19.12
C LYS A 23 8.67 7.27 -17.77
N LEU A 24 7.86 7.63 -16.76
CA LEU A 24 8.38 7.85 -15.41
C LEU A 24 8.99 6.58 -14.82
N ASN A 25 10.00 6.78 -13.97
CA ASN A 25 10.58 5.71 -13.17
C ASN A 25 9.47 4.99 -12.37
N PRO A 26 9.43 3.64 -12.37
CA PRO A 26 8.47 2.88 -11.58
C PRO A 26 8.42 3.28 -10.10
N SER A 27 9.56 3.62 -9.48
CA SER A 27 9.57 4.08 -8.08
C SER A 27 8.78 5.38 -7.90
N TYR A 28 8.86 6.33 -8.84
CA TYR A 28 8.10 7.58 -8.78
C TYR A 28 6.60 7.33 -8.97
N LYS A 29 6.25 6.41 -9.89
CA LYS A 29 4.86 5.98 -10.08
C LYS A 29 4.26 5.39 -8.82
N LEU A 30 5.02 4.59 -8.07
CA LEU A 30 4.57 4.01 -6.80
C LEU A 30 4.31 5.10 -5.76
N VAL A 31 5.19 6.09 -5.62
CA VAL A 31 4.98 7.19 -4.67
C VAL A 31 3.76 8.05 -5.06
N ILE A 32 3.63 8.38 -6.35
CA ILE A 32 2.46 9.11 -6.87
C ILE A 32 1.18 8.33 -6.59
N LEU A 33 1.17 7.02 -6.85
CA LEU A 33 0.01 6.16 -6.60
C LEU A 33 -0.35 6.14 -5.11
N LYS A 34 0.65 5.94 -4.23
CA LYS A 34 0.46 5.98 -2.78
C LYS A 34 -0.22 7.28 -2.36
N HIS A 35 0.27 8.42 -2.81
CA HIS A 35 -0.28 9.71 -2.44
C HIS A 35 -1.73 9.90 -2.93
N LEU A 36 -2.05 9.46 -4.16
CA LEU A 36 -3.43 9.50 -4.66
C LEU A 36 -4.38 8.62 -3.86
N CYS A 37 -3.89 7.48 -3.37
CA CYS A 37 -4.66 6.59 -2.50
C CYS A 37 -4.89 7.26 -1.13
N GLU A 38 -3.85 7.84 -0.52
CA GLU A 38 -3.95 8.57 0.75
C GLU A 38 -4.94 9.75 0.63
N SER A 39 -4.88 10.52 -0.46
CA SER A 39 -5.79 11.65 -0.68
C SER A 39 -7.27 11.25 -0.77
N GLN A 40 -7.59 9.98 -1.05
CA GLN A 40 -8.98 9.53 -0.97
C GLN A 40 -9.51 9.53 0.48
N PHE A 41 -8.65 9.30 1.47
CA PHE A 41 -9.03 9.31 2.88
C PHE A 41 -9.08 10.73 3.49
N ASP A 42 -8.35 11.66 2.89
CA ASP A 42 -8.30 13.05 3.34
C ASP A 42 -9.35 13.94 2.65
N ASP A 43 -9.43 13.89 1.31
CA ASP A 43 -10.20 14.84 0.51
C ASP A 43 -11.55 14.29 0.03
N ASN A 44 -11.66 12.96 -0.17
CA ASN A 44 -12.88 12.33 -0.69
C ASN A 44 -13.82 11.90 0.45
N VAL A 45 -14.59 12.86 0.96
CA VAL A 45 -15.54 12.64 2.08
C VAL A 45 -16.51 11.48 1.82
N LYS A 46 -16.97 11.31 0.57
CA LYS A 46 -17.88 10.20 0.23
C LYS A 46 -17.20 8.85 0.42
N PHE A 47 -15.97 8.71 -0.08
CA PHE A 47 -15.19 7.49 0.09
C PHE A 47 -14.91 7.23 1.57
N LYS A 48 -14.43 8.26 2.29
CA LYS A 48 -14.14 8.17 3.73
C LYS A 48 -15.34 7.70 4.55
N ASN A 49 -16.53 8.23 4.29
CA ASN A 49 -17.73 7.84 5.01
C ASN A 49 -18.07 6.36 4.79
N VAL A 50 -17.97 5.87 3.55
CA VAL A 50 -18.20 4.44 3.25
C VAL A 50 -17.17 3.56 3.97
N VAL A 51 -15.89 3.91 3.93
CA VAL A 51 -14.86 3.11 4.59
C VAL A 51 -15.02 3.10 6.12
N ASN A 52 -15.44 4.22 6.71
CA ASN A 52 -15.66 4.31 8.16
C ASN A 52 -16.89 3.53 8.65
N GLU A 53 -17.78 3.08 7.77
CA GLU A 53 -18.92 2.21 8.11
C GLU A 53 -18.50 0.74 8.21
N GLU A 54 -17.36 0.36 7.64
CA GLU A 54 -16.85 -1.01 7.64
C GLU A 54 -16.03 -1.32 8.91
N ASP A 55 -16.10 -2.58 9.34
CA ASP A 55 -15.30 -3.08 10.45
C ASP A 55 -13.83 -3.25 10.02
N GLU A 56 -12.90 -2.78 10.84
CA GLU A 56 -11.49 -2.79 10.46
C GLU A 56 -10.90 -4.19 10.29
N ASP A 57 -11.38 -5.17 11.06
CA ASP A 57 -10.94 -6.54 10.94
C ASP A 57 -11.51 -7.21 9.70
N ALA A 58 -12.70 -6.78 9.24
CA ALA A 58 -13.29 -7.22 7.99
C ALA A 58 -12.58 -6.64 6.75
N MET A 59 -11.93 -5.48 6.88
CA MET A 59 -11.20 -4.84 5.79
C MET A 59 -9.76 -5.33 5.61
N ARG A 60 -9.15 -5.84 6.68
CA ARG A 60 -7.75 -6.30 6.67
C ARG A 60 -7.70 -7.80 6.43
N LEU A 61 -6.65 -8.26 5.75
CA LEU A 61 -6.26 -9.65 5.88
C LEU A 61 -5.96 -9.92 7.36
N GLN A 62 -6.27 -11.12 7.82
CA GLN A 62 -5.98 -11.54 9.18
C GLN A 62 -4.88 -12.60 9.13
N PRO A 63 -3.98 -12.64 10.13
CA PRO A 63 -3.01 -13.71 10.22
C PRO A 63 -3.73 -15.06 10.36
N ILE A 64 -3.20 -16.10 9.74
CA ILE A 64 -3.73 -17.46 9.84
C ILE A 64 -3.46 -18.09 11.22
N GLY A 65 -2.56 -17.49 11.99
CA GLY A 65 -2.24 -17.92 13.35
C GLY A 65 -0.98 -17.27 13.89
N ARG A 66 -0.65 -17.63 15.13
CA ARG A 66 0.60 -17.25 15.80
C ARG A 66 1.31 -18.49 16.32
N ASP A 67 2.63 -18.51 16.31
CA ASP A 67 3.39 -19.57 16.95
C ASP A 67 3.60 -19.32 18.46
N ARG A 68 4.36 -20.20 19.12
CA ARG A 68 4.64 -20.11 20.56
C ARG A 68 5.47 -18.88 20.95
N ASP A 69 6.20 -18.32 20.00
CA ASP A 69 7.09 -17.18 20.19
C ASP A 69 6.38 -15.86 19.84
N GLY A 70 5.13 -15.95 19.35
CA GLY A 70 4.25 -14.81 19.09
C GLY A 70 4.31 -14.28 17.65
N LEU A 71 5.10 -14.91 16.78
CA LEU A 71 5.19 -14.54 15.36
C LEU A 71 3.85 -14.80 14.67
N ALA A 72 3.32 -13.79 14.00
CA ALA A 72 2.11 -13.90 13.21
C ALA A 72 2.43 -14.47 11.83
N TYR A 73 1.59 -15.39 11.35
CA TYR A 73 1.75 -16.03 10.05
C TYR A 73 0.66 -15.54 9.10
N TRP A 74 1.03 -15.25 7.86
CA TRP A 74 0.17 -14.65 6.86
C TRP A 74 0.22 -15.46 5.57
N LEU A 75 -0.94 -15.87 5.07
CA LEU A 75 -1.05 -16.70 3.88
C LEU A 75 -1.55 -15.87 2.71
N GLN A 76 -0.81 -15.89 1.60
CA GLN A 76 -1.26 -15.39 0.31
C GLN A 76 -1.39 -16.56 -0.66
N LEU A 77 -2.59 -16.68 -1.24
CA LEU A 77 -2.89 -17.56 -2.36
C LEU A 77 -3.24 -16.68 -3.55
N ASP A 78 -2.65 -16.94 -4.71
CA ASP A 78 -3.05 -16.29 -5.97
C ASP A 78 -3.87 -17.23 -6.86
N ASP A 79 -4.44 -16.67 -7.93
CA ASP A 79 -5.33 -17.39 -8.86
C ASP A 79 -4.63 -18.56 -9.59
N ASP A 80 -3.30 -18.54 -9.63
CA ASP A 80 -2.45 -19.60 -10.21
C ASP A 80 -2.06 -20.67 -9.18
N PHE A 81 -2.67 -20.66 -7.99
CA PHE A 81 -2.38 -21.55 -6.85
C PHE A 81 -0.96 -21.44 -6.30
N ASN A 82 -0.27 -20.31 -6.52
CA ASN A 82 0.99 -20.08 -5.81
C ASN A 82 0.70 -19.79 -4.34
N VAL A 83 1.54 -20.36 -3.48
CA VAL A 83 1.45 -20.20 -2.03
C VAL A 83 2.63 -19.36 -1.56
N ARG A 84 2.34 -18.27 -0.85
CA ARG A 84 3.36 -17.51 -0.11
C ARG A 84 2.97 -17.43 1.36
N LEU A 85 3.91 -17.75 2.23
CA LEU A 85 3.76 -17.67 3.68
C LEU A 85 4.71 -16.60 4.22
N TYR A 86 4.17 -15.64 4.95
CA TYR A 86 4.95 -14.59 5.58
C TYR A 86 4.87 -14.68 7.10
N THR A 87 5.92 -14.24 7.76
CA THR A 87 5.97 -14.05 9.21
C THR A 87 6.18 -12.59 9.56
N GLU A 88 5.56 -12.13 10.64
CA GLU A 88 5.67 -10.78 11.18
C GLU A 88 5.82 -10.81 12.71
N GLU A 89 6.77 -10.03 13.23
CA GLU A 89 6.84 -9.62 14.62
C GLU A 89 5.94 -8.39 14.80
N GLN A 90 4.85 -8.51 15.56
CA GLN A 90 3.83 -7.45 15.66
C GLN A 90 4.33 -6.11 16.22
N ASP A 91 5.45 -6.10 16.93
CA ASP A 91 6.04 -4.88 17.48
C ASP A 91 7.06 -4.22 16.54
N ASP A 92 7.36 -4.83 15.38
CA ASP A 92 8.30 -4.30 14.38
C ASP A 92 7.65 -4.28 12.99
N GLU A 93 7.24 -3.09 12.56
CA GLU A 93 6.59 -2.83 11.27
C GLU A 93 7.46 -3.25 10.06
N ALA A 94 8.77 -3.40 10.22
CA ALA A 94 9.70 -3.81 9.17
C ALA A 94 10.11 -5.29 9.24
N SER A 95 9.44 -6.11 10.06
CA SER A 95 9.83 -7.49 10.35
C SER A 95 9.31 -8.55 9.37
N TRP A 96 8.53 -8.16 8.36
CA TRP A 96 7.94 -9.08 7.40
C TRP A 96 9.00 -9.92 6.67
N ARG A 97 8.90 -11.24 6.78
CA ARG A 97 9.79 -12.19 6.10
C ARG A 97 8.99 -13.26 5.37
N LEU A 98 9.41 -13.56 4.14
CA LEU A 98 8.90 -14.71 3.41
C LEU A 98 9.58 -15.97 3.95
N VAL A 99 8.78 -17.00 4.24
CA VAL A 99 9.23 -18.32 4.73
C VAL A 99 9.38 -19.30 3.57
#